data_AF-A0A7X6PLC9-F1
#
_entry.id   AF-A0A7X6PLC9-F1
#
_cell.length_a   1.000
_cell.length_b   1.000
_cell.length_c   1.000
_cell.angle_alpha   90.00
_cell.angle_beta   90.00
_cell.angle_gamma   90.00
#
_symmetry.space_group_name_H-M   'P 1'
#
loop_
_entity.id
_entity.type
_entity.pdbx_description
1 polymer ?
#
loop_
_entity_poly.entity_id
_entity_poly.type
_entity_poly.pdbx_seq_one_letter_code
_entity_poly.pdbx_strand_id
1 'polypeptide(L)'
;MAKKQKRTTPPTTTVTVRPLPLTDATSPPRVRTLRARRSGDSFPLLGDALDLGLVSGDVVSCASGADGRRYLSGIVRLREGTLTQVGIHGALCRHHFGEFVDQATDDWHDDGACRIQERGGALFGFWPPEVPADEARLATELSAAEYRLQSAVIPGYSRQALIGHCVVFGPPAAVQAA
;
A
#
# COMPACT_ATOMS: atom_id res chain seq x y z
N MET A 1 1.84 42.63 -18.99
CA MET A 1 0.90 41.75 -18.27
C MET A 1 1.22 40.30 -18.62
N ALA A 2 1.79 39.53 -17.69
CA ALA A 2 2.14 38.13 -17.93
C ALA A 2 0.87 37.27 -17.90
N LYS A 3 0.55 36.59 -19.01
CA LYS A 3 -0.54 35.60 -19.07
C LYS A 3 -0.21 34.47 -18.08
N LYS A 4 -1.00 34.34 -17.01
CA LYS A 4 -1.02 33.13 -16.16
C LYS A 4 -1.34 31.93 -17.05
N GLN A 5 -0.33 31.14 -17.41
CA GLN A 5 -0.55 29.82 -18.02
C GLN A 5 -1.39 29.00 -17.05
N LYS A 6 -2.58 28.58 -17.49
CA LYS A 6 -3.38 27.55 -16.81
C LYS A 6 -2.48 26.31 -16.74
N ARG A 7 -1.94 25.96 -15.56
CA ARG A 7 -1.27 24.68 -15.33
C ARG A 7 -2.29 23.59 -15.65
N THR A 8 -2.16 22.98 -16.81
CA THR A 8 -2.93 21.79 -17.17
C THR A 8 -2.43 20.65 -16.30
N THR A 9 -3.30 20.09 -15.47
CA THR A 9 -2.95 18.96 -14.62
C THR A 9 -2.57 17.79 -15.52
N PRO A 10 -1.38 17.18 -15.37
CA PRO A 10 -0.94 16.10 -16.24
C PRO A 10 -1.93 14.93 -16.20
N PRO A 11 -2.19 14.26 -17.33
CA PRO A 11 -3.20 13.21 -17.43
C PRO A 11 -2.90 12.05 -16.47
N THR A 12 -3.97 11.45 -15.97
CA THR A 12 -3.87 10.25 -15.13
C THR A 12 -3.46 9.05 -15.99
N THR A 13 -2.58 8.23 -15.44
CA THR A 13 -2.13 6.96 -16.03
C THR A 13 -2.23 5.86 -14.98
N THR A 14 -1.90 4.63 -15.37
CA THR A 14 -1.77 3.50 -14.46
C THR A 14 -0.32 2.99 -14.37
N VAL A 15 -0.02 2.41 -13.21
CA VAL A 15 1.19 1.65 -12.89
C VAL A 15 0.76 0.27 -12.42
N THR A 16 1.34 -0.75 -13.04
CA THR A 16 1.13 -2.16 -12.74
C THR A 16 2.14 -2.59 -11.66
N VAL A 17 1.62 -3.04 -10.52
CA VAL A 17 2.44 -3.58 -9.42
C VAL A 17 2.20 -5.07 -9.34
N ARG A 18 3.29 -5.83 -9.35
CA ARG A 18 3.25 -7.29 -9.28
C ARG A 18 3.61 -7.72 -7.86
N PRO A 19 2.70 -8.30 -7.09
CA PRO A 19 3.08 -8.82 -5.79
C PRO A 19 3.96 -10.07 -5.93
N LEU A 20 4.88 -10.27 -4.98
CA LEU A 20 5.62 -11.53 -4.81
C LEU A 20 4.66 -12.60 -4.27
N PRO A 21 4.69 -13.84 -4.81
CA PRO A 21 3.90 -14.92 -4.27
C PRO A 21 4.31 -15.19 -2.82
N LEU A 22 3.33 -15.22 -1.92
CA LEU A 22 3.53 -15.71 -0.57
C LEU A 22 3.85 -17.20 -0.65
N THR A 23 4.82 -17.66 0.14
CA THR A 23 5.42 -19.00 0.08
C THR A 23 4.39 -20.14 0.20
N ASP A 24 3.22 -19.87 0.80
CA ASP A 24 2.15 -20.84 1.07
C ASP A 24 0.82 -20.52 0.37
N ALA A 25 0.79 -19.57 -0.57
CA ALA A 25 -0.45 -19.22 -1.26
C ALA A 25 -0.76 -20.21 -2.40
N THR A 26 -1.95 -20.82 -2.37
CA THR A 26 -2.47 -21.72 -3.41
C THR A 26 -2.76 -21.05 -4.75
N SER A 27 -2.59 -19.73 -4.84
CA SER A 27 -2.76 -18.97 -6.08
C SER A 27 -1.79 -17.80 -6.15
N PRO A 28 -1.22 -17.50 -7.33
CA PRO A 28 -0.35 -16.36 -7.49
C PRO A 28 -1.11 -15.08 -7.16
N PRO A 29 -0.48 -14.13 -6.45
CA PRO A 29 -1.15 -12.93 -6.01
C PRO A 29 -1.54 -12.07 -7.22
N ARG A 30 -2.77 -11.55 -7.19
CA ARG A 30 -3.30 -10.76 -8.30
C ARG A 30 -2.50 -9.47 -8.49
N VAL A 31 -2.08 -9.22 -9.73
CA VAL A 31 -1.47 -7.95 -10.15
C VAL A 31 -2.36 -6.76 -9.75
N ARG A 32 -1.76 -5.67 -9.27
CA ARG A 32 -2.46 -4.41 -8.93
C ARG A 32 -2.26 -3.38 -10.03
N THR A 33 -3.31 -2.61 -10.30
CA THR A 33 -3.25 -1.46 -11.20
C THR A 33 -3.51 -0.21 -10.38
N LEU A 34 -2.46 0.56 -10.09
CA LEU A 34 -2.55 1.79 -9.32
C LEU A 34 -2.63 3.00 -10.24
N ARG A 35 -3.50 3.96 -9.90
CA ARG A 35 -3.54 5.25 -10.61
C ARG A 35 -2.31 6.07 -10.24
N ALA A 36 -1.77 6.80 -11.20
CA ALA A 36 -0.63 7.67 -11.04
C ALA A 36 -0.73 8.87 -11.99
N ARG A 37 0.13 9.88 -11.81
CA ARG A 37 0.37 10.92 -12.81
C ARG A 37 1.79 10.79 -13.33
N ARG A 38 2.01 11.05 -14.62
CA ARG A 38 3.37 11.09 -15.16
C ARG A 38 3.99 12.46 -14.92
N SER A 39 5.21 12.49 -14.39
CA SER A 39 6.03 13.69 -14.21
C SER A 39 7.47 13.40 -14.66
N GLY A 40 7.76 13.67 -15.94
CA GLY A 40 8.99 13.21 -16.58
C GLY A 40 9.06 11.69 -16.61
N ASP A 41 10.10 11.14 -15.99
CA ASP A 41 10.35 9.69 -15.83
C ASP A 41 9.82 9.12 -14.51
N SER A 42 9.22 9.97 -13.68
CA SER A 42 8.67 9.60 -12.38
C SER A 42 7.14 9.56 -12.41
N PHE A 43 6.57 8.76 -11.51
CA PHE A 43 5.14 8.50 -11.42
C PHE A 43 4.64 8.67 -9.99
N PRO A 44 4.21 9.88 -9.58
CA PRO A 44 3.49 10.05 -8.33
C PRO A 44 2.20 9.21 -8.30
N LEU A 45 2.06 8.34 -7.29
CA LEU A 45 0.90 7.49 -7.10
C LEU A 45 -0.29 8.29 -6.58
N LEU A 46 -1.47 7.94 -7.09
CA LEU A 46 -2.77 8.43 -6.64
C LEU A 46 -3.61 7.35 -5.95
N GLY A 47 -3.26 6.07 -6.15
CA GLY A 47 -3.91 4.94 -5.50
C GLY A 47 -3.00 4.30 -4.44
N ASP A 48 -3.63 3.63 -3.49
CA ASP A 48 -2.98 2.97 -2.36
C ASP A 48 -2.96 1.44 -2.57
N ALA A 49 -1.91 0.79 -2.06
CA ALA A 49 -1.80 -0.65 -1.87
C ALA A 49 -0.97 -0.88 -0.60
N LEU A 50 -1.61 -0.68 0.55
CA LEU A 50 -0.97 -0.74 1.87
C LEU A 50 -0.43 -2.16 2.14
N ASP A 51 -1.10 -3.18 1.61
CA ASP A 51 -0.64 -4.58 1.61
C ASP A 51 0.72 -4.78 0.93
N LEU A 52 1.12 -3.85 0.06
CA LEU A 52 2.40 -3.84 -0.64
C LEU A 52 3.32 -2.70 -0.16
N GLY A 53 2.94 -1.98 0.89
CA GLY A 53 3.67 -0.83 1.42
C GLY A 53 3.57 0.46 0.59
N LEU A 54 2.71 0.50 -0.44
CA LEU A 54 2.56 1.63 -1.36
C LEU A 54 1.38 2.52 -0.97
N VAL A 55 1.61 3.83 -0.95
CA VAL A 55 0.63 4.85 -0.57
C VAL A 55 0.58 5.94 -1.64
N SER A 56 -0.59 6.52 -1.84
CA SER A 56 -0.78 7.75 -2.59
C SER A 56 0.16 8.86 -2.10
N GLY A 57 0.85 9.50 -3.04
CA GLY A 57 1.94 10.44 -2.79
C GLY A 57 3.35 9.85 -2.88
N ASP A 58 3.50 8.52 -2.87
CA ASP A 58 4.77 7.88 -3.23
C ASP A 58 5.12 8.22 -4.69
N VAL A 59 6.41 8.33 -4.97
CA VAL A 59 6.94 8.57 -6.32
C VAL A 59 7.75 7.37 -6.74
N VAL A 60 7.37 6.79 -7.87
CA VAL A 60 7.99 5.55 -8.37
C VAL A 60 8.54 5.74 -9.78
N SER A 61 9.48 4.89 -10.17
CA SER A 61 9.90 4.73 -11.56
C SER A 61 9.19 3.55 -12.18
N CYS A 62 9.07 3.56 -13.51
CA CYS A 62 8.43 2.46 -14.21
C CYS A 62 9.17 2.04 -15.47
N ALA A 63 8.99 0.77 -15.85
CA ALA A 63 9.46 0.20 -17.10
C ALA A 63 8.26 -0.27 -17.94
N SER A 64 8.35 -0.13 -19.26
CA SER A 64 7.34 -0.64 -20.18
C SER A 64 7.54 -2.14 -20.41
N GLY A 65 6.46 -2.92 -20.30
CA GLY A 65 6.45 -4.33 -20.70
C GLY A 65 6.15 -4.50 -22.19
N ALA A 66 6.42 -5.70 -22.70
CA ALA A 66 6.10 -6.09 -24.08
C ALA A 66 4.57 -6.09 -24.34
N ASP A 67 3.76 -6.17 -23.29
CA ASP A 67 2.30 -6.09 -23.34
C ASP A 67 1.76 -4.65 -23.37
N GLY A 68 2.63 -3.65 -23.48
CA GLY A 68 2.29 -2.23 -23.47
C GLY A 68 1.92 -1.68 -22.10
N ARG A 69 1.97 -2.49 -21.03
CA ARG A 69 1.71 -2.03 -19.66
C ARG A 69 2.95 -1.41 -19.05
N ARG A 70 2.73 -0.55 -18.06
CA ARG A 70 3.78 0.12 -17.30
C ARG A 70 3.94 -0.58 -15.96
N TYR A 71 5.10 -1.16 -15.68
CA TYR A 71 5.39 -1.89 -14.45
C TYR A 71 6.22 -1.04 -13.48
N LEU A 72 5.91 -1.12 -12.19
CA LEU A 72 6.76 -0.57 -11.14
C LEU A 72 8.18 -1.13 -11.28
N SER A 73 9.18 -0.28 -11.50
CA SER A 73 10.58 -0.71 -11.67
C SER A 73 11.49 -0.23 -10.55
N GLY A 74 11.05 0.72 -9.73
CA GLY A 74 11.83 1.24 -8.61
C GLY A 74 11.06 2.27 -7.79
N ILE A 75 11.59 2.57 -6.62
CA ILE A 75 11.08 3.60 -5.71
C ILE A 75 11.98 4.82 -5.83
N VAL A 76 11.42 5.96 -6.23
CA VAL A 76 12.15 7.23 -6.34
C VAL A 76 12.11 7.96 -5.01
N ARG A 77 10.93 8.02 -4.39
CA ARG A 77 10.72 8.64 -3.08
C ARG A 77 9.47 8.07 -2.44
N LEU A 78 9.58 7.63 -1.18
CA LEU A 78 8.41 7.29 -0.38
C LEU A 78 7.83 8.54 0.26
N ARG A 79 6.49 8.59 0.38
CA ARG A 79 5.82 9.54 1.25
C ARG A 79 6.21 9.24 2.69
N GLU A 80 6.59 10.25 3.46
CA GLU A 80 6.87 10.07 4.88
C GLU A 80 5.60 9.70 5.65
N GLY A 81 5.76 8.89 6.69
CA GLY A 81 4.67 8.41 7.52
C GLY A 81 4.88 6.98 8.02
N THR A 82 4.01 6.57 8.92
CA THR A 82 4.08 5.28 9.63
C THR A 82 3.02 4.34 9.07
N LEU A 83 3.43 3.13 8.67
CA LEU A 83 2.54 2.06 8.26
C LEU A 83 2.49 1.00 9.37
N THR A 84 1.29 0.65 9.82
CA THR A 84 1.04 -0.43 10.78
C THR A 84 0.00 -1.39 10.23
N GLN A 85 -0.11 -2.57 10.84
CA GLN A 85 -1.09 -3.58 10.43
C GLN A 85 -1.45 -4.55 11.55
N VAL A 86 -2.67 -5.11 11.46
CA VAL A 86 -3.16 -6.22 12.27
C VAL A 86 -3.55 -7.38 11.34
N GLY A 87 -2.95 -8.56 11.54
CA GLY A 87 -3.26 -9.78 10.80
C GLY A 87 -4.39 -10.59 11.45
N ILE A 88 -5.60 -10.50 10.92
CA ILE A 88 -6.83 -11.06 11.50
C ILE A 88 -7.17 -12.46 10.91
N HIS A 89 -6.43 -12.90 9.89
CA HIS A 89 -6.79 -14.07 9.09
C HIS A 89 -7.03 -15.33 9.93
N GLY A 90 -8.26 -15.86 9.88
CA GLY A 90 -8.66 -17.06 10.62
C GLY A 90 -8.83 -16.88 12.13
N ALA A 91 -8.57 -15.68 12.67
CA ALA A 91 -8.68 -15.41 14.11
C ALA A 91 -10.10 -15.07 14.55
N LEU A 92 -10.91 -14.47 13.66
CA LEU A 92 -12.29 -14.06 13.93
C LEU A 92 -13.27 -14.76 12.98
N CYS A 93 -14.49 -15.00 13.46
CA CYS A 93 -15.58 -15.35 12.57
C CYS A 93 -15.95 -14.14 11.70
N ARG A 94 -16.68 -14.38 10.59
CA ARG A 94 -17.00 -13.33 9.61
C ARG A 94 -17.69 -12.09 10.23
N HIS A 95 -18.53 -12.30 11.25
CA HIS A 95 -19.23 -11.20 11.92
C HIS A 95 -18.29 -10.34 12.74
N HIS A 96 -17.53 -10.92 13.67
CA HIS A 96 -16.56 -10.18 14.49
C HIS A 96 -15.42 -9.59 13.65
N PHE A 97 -15.06 -10.21 12.52
CA PHE A 97 -14.14 -9.62 11.56
C PHE A 97 -14.67 -8.29 11.02
N GLY A 98 -15.95 -8.25 10.63
CA GLY A 98 -16.60 -7.02 10.17
C GLY A 98 -16.62 -5.95 11.25
N GLU A 99 -17.02 -6.31 12.47
CA GLU A 99 -17.05 -5.38 13.60
C GLU A 99 -15.65 -4.81 13.92
N PHE A 100 -14.62 -5.67 13.95
CA PHE A 100 -13.25 -5.23 14.15
C PHE A 100 -12.83 -4.23 13.06
N VAL A 101 -13.10 -4.54 11.78
CA VAL A 101 -12.70 -3.68 10.67
C VAL A 101 -13.41 -2.33 10.74
N ASP A 102 -14.72 -2.31 11.02
CA ASP A 102 -15.49 -1.08 11.12
C ASP A 102 -15.00 -0.22 12.29
N GLN A 103 -14.89 -0.81 13.49
CA GLN A 103 -14.45 -0.09 14.68
C GLN A 103 -13.01 0.42 14.57
N ALA A 104 -12.07 -0.44 14.18
CA ALA A 104 -10.67 -0.02 14.04
C ALA A 104 -10.49 1.00 12.92
N THR A 105 -11.34 0.99 11.88
CA THR A 105 -11.30 2.03 10.84
C THR A 105 -11.69 3.39 11.40
N ASP A 106 -12.76 3.45 12.20
CA ASP A 106 -13.21 4.69 12.82
C ASP A 106 -12.20 5.20 13.86
N ASP A 107 -11.76 4.33 14.77
CA ASP A 107 -10.77 4.65 15.82
C ASP A 107 -9.46 5.19 15.20
N TRP A 108 -8.92 4.49 14.20
CA TRP A 108 -7.66 4.91 13.58
C TRP A 108 -7.82 6.21 12.80
N HIS A 109 -8.99 6.49 12.23
CA HIS A 109 -9.26 7.78 11.61
C HIS A 109 -9.26 8.92 12.63
N ASP A 110 -9.88 8.71 13.79
CA ASP A 110 -9.87 9.68 14.89
C ASP A 110 -8.46 9.90 15.44
N ASP A 111 -7.62 8.86 15.45
CA ASP A 111 -6.19 8.91 15.80
C ASP A 111 -5.29 9.45 14.67
N GLY A 112 -5.86 9.93 13.55
CA GLY A 112 -5.14 10.63 12.49
C GLY A 112 -4.58 9.76 11.36
N ALA A 113 -5.01 8.51 11.24
CA ALA A 113 -4.69 7.69 10.08
C ALA A 113 -5.25 8.35 8.82
N CYS A 114 -4.38 8.59 7.84
CA CYS A 114 -4.79 9.22 6.59
C CYS A 114 -5.19 8.19 5.52
N ARG A 115 -4.81 6.92 5.67
CA ARG A 115 -5.27 5.80 4.83
C ARG A 115 -5.47 4.56 5.68
N ILE A 116 -6.57 3.87 5.42
CA ILE A 116 -6.90 2.59 6.04
C ILE A 116 -7.36 1.65 4.92
N GLN A 117 -6.92 0.39 4.97
CA GLN A 117 -7.26 -0.61 3.97
C GLN A 117 -7.37 -1.98 4.62
N GLU A 118 -8.51 -2.65 4.47
CA GLU A 118 -8.61 -4.09 4.71
C GLU A 118 -8.14 -4.82 3.46
N ARG A 119 -7.29 -5.84 3.65
CA ARG A 119 -6.94 -6.77 2.59
C ARG A 119 -6.45 -8.10 3.10
N GLY A 120 -7.05 -9.17 2.56
CA GLY A 120 -6.53 -10.53 2.75
C GLY A 120 -6.66 -11.03 4.18
N GLY A 121 -7.60 -10.47 4.95
CA GLY A 121 -7.72 -10.77 6.37
C GLY A 121 -6.72 -10.01 7.22
N ALA A 122 -6.22 -8.87 6.76
CA ALA A 122 -5.43 -7.93 7.55
C ALA A 122 -5.99 -6.52 7.38
N LEU A 123 -5.88 -5.71 8.43
CA LEU A 123 -6.20 -4.28 8.38
C LEU A 123 -4.90 -3.49 8.44
N PHE A 124 -4.72 -2.56 7.52
CA PHE A 124 -3.53 -1.73 7.38
C PHE A 124 -3.90 -0.28 7.61
N GLY A 125 -3.07 0.45 8.35
CA GLY A 125 -3.24 1.88 8.59
C GLY A 125 -1.97 2.65 8.27
N PHE A 126 -2.11 3.84 7.68
CA PHE A 126 -0.99 4.73 7.36
C PHE A 126 -1.22 6.13 7.93
N TRP A 127 -0.35 6.52 8.85
CA TRP A 127 -0.33 7.81 9.52
C TRP A 127 0.68 8.75 8.88
N PRO A 128 0.36 10.04 8.71
CA PRO A 128 1.28 11.02 8.18
C PRO A 128 2.36 11.36 9.24
N PRO A 129 3.49 11.99 8.86
CA PRO A 129 4.63 12.18 9.76
C PRO A 129 4.35 13.11 10.94
N GLU A 130 3.26 13.88 10.90
CA GLU A 130 2.80 14.73 11.99
C GLU A 130 2.28 13.91 13.19
N VAL A 131 1.88 12.65 12.97
CA VAL A 131 1.50 11.73 14.05
C VAL A 131 2.71 10.88 14.43
N PRO A 132 3.17 10.91 15.70
CA PRO A 132 4.29 10.11 16.17
C PRO A 132 4.11 8.61 15.88
N ALA A 133 5.21 7.95 15.49
CA ALA A 133 5.18 6.53 15.14
C ALA A 133 4.72 5.63 16.30
N ASP A 134 5.03 6.01 17.54
CA ASP A 134 4.62 5.25 18.73
C ASP A 134 3.12 5.44 19.03
N GLU A 135 2.51 6.58 18.68
CA GLU A 135 1.06 6.79 18.77
C GLU A 135 0.32 5.93 17.73
N ALA A 136 0.81 5.92 16.48
CA ALA A 136 0.24 5.05 15.44
C ALA A 136 0.33 3.55 15.82
N ARG A 137 1.43 3.13 16.45
CA ARG A 137 1.59 1.76 16.97
C ARG A 137 0.63 1.50 18.12
N LEU A 138 0.52 2.41 19.07
CA LEU A 138 -0.38 2.29 20.22
C LEU A 138 -1.84 2.16 19.76
N ALA A 139 -2.31 3.00 18.84
CA ALA A 139 -3.65 2.89 18.26
C ALA A 139 -3.91 1.50 17.67
N THR A 140 -2.93 0.97 16.93
CA THR A 140 -3.01 -0.37 16.34
C THR A 140 -3.07 -1.47 17.41
N GLU A 141 -2.26 -1.35 18.46
CA GLU A 141 -2.19 -2.30 19.58
C GLU A 141 -3.46 -2.28 20.43
N LEU A 142 -4.05 -1.11 20.66
CA LEU A 142 -5.31 -0.95 21.40
C LEU A 142 -6.47 -1.62 20.68
N SER A 143 -6.69 -1.33 19.39
CA SER A 143 -7.75 -1.99 18.62
C SER A 143 -7.54 -3.51 18.56
N ALA A 144 -6.29 -3.97 18.41
CA ALA A 144 -6.00 -5.39 18.44
C ALA A 144 -6.29 -6.01 19.82
N ALA A 145 -6.01 -5.31 20.91
CA ALA A 145 -6.21 -5.81 22.27
C ALA A 145 -7.69 -6.05 22.60
N GLU A 146 -8.59 -5.20 22.13
CA GLU A 146 -10.03 -5.35 22.35
C GLU A 146 -10.59 -6.67 21.82
N TYR A 147 -10.04 -7.14 20.69
CA TYR A 147 -10.42 -8.39 20.04
C TYR A 147 -9.50 -9.57 20.38
N ARG A 148 -8.59 -9.40 21.36
CA ARG A 148 -7.58 -10.40 21.77
C ARG A 148 -6.65 -10.83 20.63
N LEU A 149 -6.31 -9.87 19.75
CA LEU A 149 -5.45 -10.04 18.58
C LEU A 149 -4.04 -9.47 18.81
N GLN A 150 -3.56 -9.38 20.05
CA GLN A 150 -2.26 -8.76 20.35
C GLN A 150 -1.10 -9.49 19.63
N SER A 151 -1.16 -10.82 19.54
CA SER A 151 -0.17 -11.63 18.81
C SER A 151 -0.26 -11.50 17.29
N ALA A 152 -1.31 -10.84 16.79
CA ALA A 152 -1.59 -10.60 15.38
C ALA A 152 -1.14 -9.21 14.92
N VAL A 153 -0.66 -8.35 15.84
CA VAL A 153 0.01 -7.10 15.48
C VAL A 153 1.36 -7.46 14.87
N ILE A 154 1.55 -7.11 13.60
CA ILE A 154 2.80 -7.43 12.90
C ILE A 154 3.78 -6.27 13.15
N PRO A 155 4.98 -6.54 13.67
CA PRO A 155 5.99 -5.52 13.90
C PRO A 155 6.23 -4.69 12.64
N GLY A 156 6.29 -3.37 12.79
CA GLY A 156 6.45 -2.47 11.66
C GLY A 156 7.78 -2.70 10.94
N TYR A 157 7.74 -3.35 9.78
CA TYR A 157 8.83 -3.26 8.82
C TYR A 157 9.00 -1.80 8.40
N SER A 158 10.23 -1.39 8.07
CA SER A 158 10.37 -0.18 7.28
C SER A 158 9.57 -0.37 5.98
N ARG A 159 8.81 0.64 5.53
CA ARG A 159 8.00 0.53 4.31
C ARG A 159 8.82 0.06 3.11
N GLN A 160 10.09 0.46 3.04
CA GLN A 160 11.02 0.02 2.01
C GLN A 160 11.31 -1.48 2.07
N ALA A 161 11.52 -2.04 3.25
CA ALA A 161 11.69 -3.49 3.41
C ALA A 161 10.43 -4.25 3.02
N LEU A 162 9.25 -3.78 3.45
CA LEU A 162 7.98 -4.39 3.06
C LEU A 162 7.80 -4.43 1.54
N ILE A 163 8.02 -3.31 0.84
CA ILE A 163 7.96 -3.25 -0.62
C ILE A 163 8.95 -4.25 -1.25
N GLY A 164 10.19 -4.32 -0.74
CA GLY A 164 11.21 -5.25 -1.22
C GLY A 164 10.83 -6.72 -1.05
N HIS A 165 10.09 -7.06 0.00
CA HIS A 165 9.61 -8.42 0.26
C HIS A 165 8.29 -8.77 -0.45
N CYS A 166 7.49 -7.77 -0.81
CA CYS A 166 6.15 -7.99 -1.34
C CYS A 166 6.01 -7.66 -2.83
N VAL A 167 6.99 -7.04 -3.48
CA VAL A 167 6.85 -6.55 -4.86
C VAL A 167 7.94 -7.08 -5.79
N VAL A 168 7.52 -7.57 -6.96
CA VAL A 168 8.40 -7.86 -8.10
C VAL A 168 8.58 -6.60 -8.93
N PHE A 169 9.81 -6.12 -9.03
CA PHE A 169 10.15 -4.96 -9.85
C PHE A 169 10.33 -5.34 -11.33
N GLY A 170 9.73 -4.53 -12.20
CA GLY A 170 9.86 -4.62 -13.65
C GLY A 170 8.83 -5.52 -14.33
N PRO A 171 8.79 -5.47 -15.68
CA PRO A 171 7.94 -6.34 -16.47
C PRO A 171 8.34 -7.82 -16.29
N PRO A 172 7.43 -8.77 -16.56
CA PRO A 172 7.81 -10.17 -16.66
C PRO A 172 8.87 -10.34 -17.75
N ALA A 173 9.78 -11.30 -17.58
CA ALA A 173 10.73 -11.66 -18.62
C ALA A 173 9.97 -11.99 -19.90
N ALA A 174 10.45 -11.49 -21.04
CA ALA A 174 9.88 -11.87 -22.33
C ALA A 174 10.06 -13.38 -22.49
N VAL A 175 8.96 -14.11 -22.64
CA VAL A 175 9.02 -15.52 -23.01
C VAL A 175 9.50 -15.52 -24.45
N GLN A 176 10.77 -15.85 -24.66
CA GLN A 176 11.24 -16.18 -26.01
C GLN A 176 10.49 -17.44 -26.43
N ALA A 177 9.61 -17.31 -27.43
CA ALA A 177 9.04 -18.47 -28.10
C ALA A 177 10.22 -19.25 -28.70
N ALA A 178 10.40 -20.48 -28.26
CA ALA A 178 11.34 -21.43 -28.82
C ALA A 178 10.88 -21.89 -30.21
#